data_AF-A0A832ARW2-F1
#
_entry.id   AF-A0A832ARW2-F1
#
_cell.length_a   1.000
_cell.length_b   1.000
_cell.length_c   1.000
_cell.angle_alpha   90.00
_cell.angle_beta   90.00
_cell.angle_gamma   90.00
#
_symmetry.space_group_name_H-M   'P 1'
#
loop_
_entity.id
_entity.type
_entity.pdbx_description
1 polymer ?
#
loop_
_entity_poly.entity_id
_entity_poly.type
_entity_poly.pdbx_seq_one_letter_code
_entity_poly.pdbx_strand_id
1 'polypeptide(L)'
;MKSPGSNPIEPSELTYNDGLFLVKLARQAIEKYVAEGVKIEPPKDTPEKLTKPGMAFVTIERYSEIKELRGCIGFLQPITPLVKTVINAAIAAATEDPRFP
;
A
#
# COMPACT_ATOMS: atom_id res chain seq x y z
N MET A 1 -20.05 2.96 12.29
CA MET A 1 -19.57 1.82 13.12
C MET A 1 -18.06 1.91 13.23
N LYS A 2 -17.52 2.31 14.39
CA LYS A 2 -16.08 2.24 14.68
C LYS A 2 -15.84 0.88 15.33
N SER A 3 -15.07 0.00 14.69
CA SER A 3 -14.63 -1.24 15.34
C SER A 3 -13.76 -0.90 16.56
N PRO A 4 -13.87 -1.65 17.66
CA PRO A 4 -13.09 -1.41 18.86
C PRO A 4 -11.61 -1.80 18.63
N GLY A 5 -10.70 -0.90 19.00
CA GLY A 5 -9.50 -1.27 19.77
C GLY A 5 -8.44 -2.16 19.12
N SER A 6 -7.83 -1.74 18.01
CA SER A 6 -6.44 -2.12 17.73
C SER A 6 -5.60 -0.86 17.58
N ASN A 7 -4.54 -0.75 18.38
CA ASN A 7 -3.55 0.30 18.21
C ASN A 7 -3.00 0.25 16.78
N PRO A 8 -2.71 1.41 16.16
CA PRO A 8 -2.01 1.42 14.89
C PRO A 8 -0.74 0.56 14.95
N ILE A 9 -0.42 -0.09 13.84
CA ILE A 9 0.83 -0.83 13.74
C ILE A 9 2.02 0.15 13.78
N GLU A 10 2.97 -0.14 14.66
CA GLU A 10 4.20 0.63 14.77
C GLU A 10 5.27 0.09 13.80
N PRO A 11 6.15 0.93 13.23
CA PRO A 11 7.21 0.48 12.33
C PRO A 11 8.13 -0.59 12.93
N SER A 12 8.33 -0.58 14.26
CA SER A 12 9.13 -1.59 14.98
C SER A 12 8.51 -2.99 15.01
N GLU A 13 7.20 -3.11 14.73
CA GLU A 13 6.50 -4.41 14.62
C GLU A 13 6.67 -5.06 13.23
N LEU A 14 7.20 -4.32 12.25
CA LEU A 14 7.38 -4.80 10.88
C LEU A 14 8.73 -5.52 10.73
N THR A 15 8.68 -6.66 10.06
CA THR A 15 9.85 -7.45 9.68
C THR A 15 10.18 -7.25 8.20
N TYR A 16 11.36 -7.71 7.79
CA TYR A 16 11.75 -7.74 6.38
C TYR A 16 10.74 -8.51 5.50
N ASN A 17 10.20 -9.63 6.02
CA ASN A 17 9.22 -10.44 5.28
C ASN A 17 7.88 -9.73 5.12
N ASP A 18 7.46 -8.91 6.10
CA ASP A 18 6.27 -8.07 5.95
C ASP A 18 6.48 -7.02 4.86
N GLY A 19 7.67 -6.42 4.81
CA GLY A 19 8.05 -5.50 3.73
C GLY A 19 7.99 -6.15 2.36
N LEU A 20 8.58 -7.35 2.20
CA LEU A 20 8.49 -8.12 0.96
C LEU A 20 7.05 -8.42 0.55
N PHE A 21 6.21 -8.81 1.51
CA PHE A 21 4.78 -9.06 1.29
C PHE A 21 4.06 -7.80 0.80
N LEU A 22 4.23 -6.68 1.51
CA LEU A 22 3.56 -5.41 1.19
C LEU A 22 4.01 -4.84 -0.17
N VAL A 23 5.29 -4.93 -0.53
CA VAL A 23 5.79 -4.49 -1.84
C VAL A 23 5.23 -5.34 -2.98
N LYS A 24 5.17 -6.66 -2.81
CA LYS A 24 4.55 -7.56 -3.79
C LYS A 24 3.06 -7.27 -3.95
N LEU A 25 2.36 -7.06 -2.84
CA LEU A 25 0.94 -6.71 -2.84
C LEU A 25 0.68 -5.37 -3.55
N ALA A 26 1.49 -4.35 -3.28
CA ALA A 26 1.41 -3.05 -3.95
C ALA A 26 1.55 -3.20 -5.48
N ARG A 27 2.54 -3.98 -5.93
CA ARG A 27 2.74 -4.28 -7.36
C ARG A 27 1.53 -4.97 -7.96
N GLN A 28 1.01 -6.01 -7.32
CA GLN A 28 -0.18 -6.75 -7.80
C GLN A 28 -1.42 -5.87 -7.86
N ALA A 29 -1.62 -4.99 -6.86
CA ALA A 29 -2.73 -4.05 -6.84
C ALA A 29 -2.67 -3.08 -8.03
N ILE A 30 -1.49 -2.53 -8.33
CA ILE A 30 -1.27 -1.67 -9.49
C ILE A 30 -1.55 -2.44 -10.79
N GLU A 31 -0.95 -3.62 -10.97
CA GLU A 31 -1.09 -4.42 -12.20
C GLU A 31 -2.56 -4.76 -12.48
N LYS A 32 -3.31 -5.22 -11.47
CA LYS A 32 -4.73 -5.56 -11.62
C LYS A 32 -5.61 -4.34 -11.87
N TYR A 33 -5.36 -3.24 -11.17
CA TYR A 33 -6.17 -2.05 -11.34
C TYR A 33 -5.93 -1.38 -12.69
N VAL A 34 -4.68 -1.25 -13.13
CA VAL A 34 -4.34 -0.62 -14.41
C VAL A 34 -4.79 -1.48 -15.59
N ALA A 35 -4.66 -2.82 -15.52
CA ALA A 35 -5.04 -3.71 -16.62
C ALA A 35 -6.55 -3.97 -16.70
N GLU A 36 -7.24 -4.10 -15.56
CA GLU A 36 -8.62 -4.62 -15.50
C GLU A 36 -9.60 -3.64 -14.84
N GLY A 37 -9.13 -2.55 -14.23
CA GLY A 37 -9.95 -1.68 -13.39
C GLY A 37 -10.37 -2.33 -12.07
N VAL A 38 -9.77 -3.47 -11.70
CA VAL A 38 -10.15 -4.26 -10.53
C VAL A 38 -9.25 -3.95 -9.35
N LYS A 39 -9.85 -3.47 -8.27
CA LYS A 39 -9.19 -3.36 -6.98
C LYS A 39 -9.17 -4.70 -6.25
N ILE A 40 -7.98 -5.19 -5.93
CA ILE A 40 -7.81 -6.45 -5.19
C ILE A 40 -8.16 -6.29 -3.71
N GLU A 41 -8.60 -7.38 -3.08
CA GLU A 41 -8.68 -7.48 -1.62
C GLU A 41 -7.41 -8.13 -1.05
N PRO A 42 -7.09 -7.90 0.24
CA PRO A 42 -5.99 -8.58 0.90
C PRO A 42 -6.09 -10.11 0.78
N PRO A 43 -4.98 -10.82 0.48
CA PRO A 43 -4.94 -12.28 0.44
C PRO A 43 -5.38 -12.93 1.76
N LYS A 44 -5.92 -14.15 1.72
CA LYS A 44 -6.38 -14.87 2.92
C LYS A 44 -5.25 -15.19 3.91
N ASP A 45 -4.02 -15.33 3.42
CA ASP A 45 -2.79 -15.57 4.17
C ASP A 45 -2.11 -14.26 4.64
N THR A 46 -2.81 -13.11 4.58
CA THR A 46 -2.29 -11.85 5.10
C THR A 46 -1.92 -12.00 6.59
N PRO A 47 -0.67 -11.67 6.99
CA PRO A 47 -0.27 -11.68 8.39
C PRO A 47 -1.21 -10.82 9.25
N GLU A 48 -1.72 -11.38 10.34
CA GLU A 48 -2.77 -10.76 11.16
C GLU A 48 -2.39 -9.36 11.64
N LYS A 49 -1.13 -9.12 11.99
CA LYS A 49 -0.65 -7.79 12.41
C LYS A 49 -0.82 -6.70 11.33
N LEU A 50 -0.78 -7.05 10.04
CA LEU A 50 -0.99 -6.10 8.94
C LEU A 50 -2.47 -5.72 8.76
N THR A 51 -3.37 -6.39 9.49
CA THR A 51 -4.79 -6.02 9.57
C THR A 51 -5.06 -4.91 10.59
N LYS A 52 -4.08 -4.60 11.47
CA LYS A 52 -4.13 -3.42 12.34
C LYS A 52 -4.14 -2.13 11.50
N PRO A 53 -4.78 -1.05 11.99
CA PRO A 53 -4.75 0.23 11.30
C PRO A 53 -3.31 0.71 11.06
N GLY A 54 -3.04 1.32 9.92
CA GLY A 54 -1.69 1.78 9.62
C GLY A 54 -1.64 2.82 8.52
N MET A 55 -0.59 3.65 8.58
CA MET A 55 -0.25 4.65 7.57
C MET A 55 0.79 4.08 6.62
N ALA A 56 0.70 4.44 5.34
CA ALA A 56 1.69 4.06 4.35
C ALA A 56 1.73 5.09 3.22
N PHE A 57 2.92 5.20 2.62
CA PHE A 57 3.12 5.83 1.31
C PHE A 57 3.64 4.76 0.36
N VAL A 58 3.18 4.81 -0.89
CA VAL A 58 3.74 4.01 -1.98
C VAL A 58 4.34 4.98 -2.98
N THR A 59 5.61 4.74 -3.30
CA THR A 59 6.36 5.51 -4.29
C THR A 59 6.70 4.58 -5.44
N ILE A 60 6.41 5.03 -6.66
CA ILE A 60 6.75 4.35 -7.91
C ILE A 60 7.90 5.13 -8.52
N GLU A 61 9.00 4.43 -8.80
CA GLU A 61 10.17 4.97 -9.48
C GLU A 61 10.32 4.26 -10.83
N ARG A 62 10.79 4.98 -11.87
CA ARG A 62 11.20 4.33 -13.12
C ARG A 62 12.47 3.53 -12.90
N TYR A 63 12.54 2.36 -13.52
CA TYR A 63 13.72 1.52 -13.50
C TYR A 63 14.72 2.01 -14.55
N SER A 64 15.65 2.86 -14.11
CA SER A 64 16.72 3.45 -14.92
C SER A 64 18.00 3.63 -14.08
N GLU A 65 19.10 4.01 -14.71
CA GLU A 65 20.38 4.27 -14.00
C GLU A 65 20.26 5.37 -12.94
N ILE A 66 19.36 6.33 -13.18
CA ILE A 66 18.98 7.37 -12.22
C ILE A 66 17.56 7.06 -11.75
N LYS A 67 17.32 7.11 -10.44
CA LYS A 67 15.97 7.01 -9.88
C LYS A 67 15.13 8.22 -10.28
N GLU A 68 14.08 7.99 -11.04
CA GLU A 68 13.12 9.03 -11.45
C GLU A 68 11.75 8.74 -10.84
N LEU A 69 11.19 9.71 -10.11
CA LEU A 69 9.87 9.61 -9.53
C LEU A 69 8.80 9.49 -10.62
N ARG A 70 7.89 8.52 -10.49
CA ARG A 70 6.75 8.30 -11.38
C ARG A 70 5.39 8.47 -10.71
N GLY A 71 5.36 8.45 -9.38
CA GLY A 71 4.18 8.70 -8.57
C GLY A 71 4.44 8.43 -7.09
N CYS A 72 3.79 9.18 -6.20
CA CYS A 72 3.88 8.99 -4.76
C CYS A 72 2.61 9.47 -4.08
N ILE A 73 1.88 8.54 -3.44
CA ILE A 73 0.67 8.84 -2.66
C ILE A 73 0.72 8.03 -1.36
N GLY A 74 0.15 8.58 -0.30
CA GLY A 74 0.00 7.91 0.98
C GLY A 74 -1.04 8.57 1.87
N PHE A 75 -1.31 7.90 2.98
CA PHE A 75 -2.34 8.30 3.94
C PHE A 75 -1.73 8.50 5.33
N LEU A 76 -1.93 9.69 5.89
CA LEU A 76 -1.40 10.12 7.19
C LEU A 76 -2.33 9.82 8.38
N GLN A 77 -3.44 9.12 8.14
CA GLN A 77 -4.36 8.74 9.20
C GLN A 77 -4.51 7.21 9.22
N PRO A 78 -4.24 6.53 10.36
CA PRO A 78 -4.38 5.09 10.48
C PRO A 78 -5.85 4.73 10.70
N ILE A 79 -6.69 4.97 9.70
CA ILE A 79 -8.15 4.69 9.74
C ILE A 79 -8.52 3.37 9.06
N THR A 80 -7.62 2.81 8.25
CA THR A 80 -7.77 1.53 7.57
C THR A 80 -6.64 0.57 7.92
N PRO A 81 -6.87 -0.75 7.84
CA PRO A 81 -5.82 -1.76 7.97
C PRO A 81 -4.61 -1.44 7.09
N LEU A 82 -3.37 -1.58 7.60
CA LEU A 82 -2.15 -1.27 6.85
C LEU A 82 -2.13 -1.94 5.47
N VAL A 83 -2.52 -3.21 5.40
CA VAL A 83 -2.61 -3.96 4.15
C VAL A 83 -3.54 -3.30 3.11
N LYS A 84 -4.67 -2.73 3.57
CA LYS A 84 -5.61 -1.99 2.70
C LYS A 84 -5.07 -0.61 2.37
N THR A 85 -4.41 0.06 3.32
CA THR A 85 -3.74 1.34 3.09
C THR A 85 -2.70 1.22 1.98
N VAL A 86 -1.88 0.15 1.97
CA VAL A 86 -0.89 -0.10 0.90
C VAL A 86 -1.56 -0.35 -0.46
N ILE A 87 -2.62 -1.16 -0.54
CA ILE A 87 -3.37 -1.37 -1.79
C ILE A 87 -3.89 -0.03 -2.34
N ASN A 88 -4.54 0.77 -1.49
CA ASN A 88 -5.11 2.05 -1.89
C ASN A 88 -4.03 3.04 -2.33
N ALA A 89 -2.94 3.14 -1.56
CA ALA A 89 -1.85 4.06 -1.85
C ALA A 89 -1.11 3.66 -3.13
N ALA A 90 -0.95 2.36 -3.40
CA ALA A 90 -0.32 1.86 -4.60
C ALA A 90 -1.13 2.22 -5.85
N ILE A 91 -2.45 1.98 -5.83
CA ILE A 91 -3.35 2.34 -6.93
C ILE A 91 -3.32 3.86 -7.16
N ALA A 92 -3.51 4.66 -6.11
CA ALA A 92 -3.51 6.11 -6.23
C ALA A 92 -2.15 6.67 -6.69
N ALA A 93 -1.03 6.10 -6.24
CA ALA A 93 0.29 6.49 -6.73
C ALA A 93 0.48 6.20 -8.23
N ALA A 94 -0.21 5.19 -8.77
CA ALA A 94 -0.13 4.85 -10.18
C ALA A 94 -1.12 5.64 -11.06
N THR A 95 -2.27 6.06 -10.53
CA THR A 95 -3.37 6.59 -11.36
C THR A 95 -3.90 7.96 -10.93
N GLU A 96 -3.54 8.46 -9.75
CA GLU A 96 -4.14 9.67 -9.15
C GLU A 96 -3.12 10.72 -8.71
N ASP A 97 -1.81 10.49 -8.88
CA ASP A 97 -0.80 11.50 -8.58
C ASP A 97 -0.88 12.64 -9.62
N PRO A 98 -1.35 13.85 -9.23
CA PRO A 98 -1.70 14.91 -10.19
C PRO A 98 -0.48 15.51 -10.90
N ARG A 99 0.74 15.15 -10.48
CA ARG A 99 1.98 15.63 -11.07
C ARG A 99 2.37 14.83 -12.32
N PHE A 100 1.77 13.67 -12.54
CA PHE A 100 2.13 12.75 -13.60
C PHE A 100 0.90 12.31 -14.41
N PRO A 101 1.06 11.95 -15.70
CA PRO A 101 0.01 11.36 -16.50
C PRO A 101 -0.28 9.90 -16.13
#